data_AF-A0A7H2BG01-F1
#
_entry.id   AF-A0A7H2BG01-F1
#
_cell.length_a   1.000
_cell.length_b   1.000
_cell.length_c   1.000
_cell.angle_alpha   90.00
_cell.angle_beta   90.00
_cell.angle_gamma   90.00
#
_symmetry.space_group_name_H-M   'P 1'
#
loop_
_entity.id
_entity.type
_entity.pdbx_description
1 polymer ?
#
loop_
_entity_poly.entity_id
_entity_poly.type
_entity_poly.pdbx_seq_one_letter_code
_entity_poly.pdbx_strand_id
1 'polypeptide(L)'
;MPHSSNATETTFSPSRRSLMFGALATGVGMAAATTTVATATEAAVETPTFKYPSPRGFSLALWGSSTIENAHVTQGVPAGLDAKLETSLKTLLGIDIFNFGRGGETSSNILARRGVGDARYRLAFPDNKIPASGTVKVTLDSSTTSTWNQNTIFPGYVQDIPGTLTAIKESEGAYYFTRSVDGEERYAPAGAASEFYSRQEMMSRASNHIIQIGRNNLNQLDQLKKDTKAAFDMAPKTTLVMGHFPAGKQAKDSENLKQVSAYNAWAAETYGDRFLDTMDWLREKSQESWLRYGDLQGSDVWNSPDDRKDYEDGNVPRSLYADDFFHLNGWGYLVLAQMMAARVSYLGWA
;
A
#
# COMPACT_ATOMS: atom_id res chain seq x y z
N MET A 1 -53.82 -5.98 38.91
CA MET A 1 -53.38 -7.39 38.83
C MET A 1 -52.72 -7.61 37.47
N PRO A 2 -51.68 -8.46 37.41
CA PRO A 2 -50.47 -8.22 36.62
C PRO A 2 -50.29 -9.19 35.44
N HIS A 3 -49.27 -8.92 34.60
CA HIS A 3 -48.30 -9.84 33.95
C HIS A 3 -47.66 -9.05 32.78
N SER A 4 -46.42 -8.55 32.82
CA SER A 4 -45.07 -9.13 33.00
C SER A 4 -44.72 -10.26 32.02
N SER A 5 -43.84 -9.98 31.05
CA SER A 5 -42.63 -10.77 30.73
C SER A 5 -41.89 -10.06 29.59
N ASN A 6 -40.73 -9.48 29.88
CA ASN A 6 -39.38 -10.02 29.72
C ASN A 6 -38.71 -9.54 28.42
N ALA A 7 -38.02 -8.41 28.55
CA ALA A 7 -36.94 -8.02 27.65
C ALA A 7 -35.79 -9.03 27.81
N THR A 8 -35.32 -9.57 26.69
CA THR A 8 -34.05 -10.28 26.60
C THR A 8 -33.10 -9.42 25.78
N GLU A 9 -32.13 -8.81 26.48
CA GLU A 9 -30.93 -8.26 25.88
C GLU A 9 -30.19 -9.37 25.14
N THR A 10 -29.98 -9.19 23.83
CA THR A 10 -29.03 -9.99 23.07
C THR A 10 -27.85 -9.11 22.73
N THR A 11 -26.78 -9.35 23.47
CA THR A 11 -25.43 -8.83 23.24
C THR A 11 -24.89 -9.43 21.95
N PHE A 12 -24.73 -8.61 20.91
CA PHE A 12 -24.05 -9.03 19.68
C PHE A 12 -22.54 -8.84 19.84
N SER A 13 -21.86 -9.97 20.05
CA SER A 13 -20.40 -10.09 20.04
C SER A 13 -19.94 -10.31 18.59
N PRO A 14 -19.06 -9.46 18.00
CA PRO A 14 -18.56 -9.72 16.66
C PRO A 14 -17.53 -10.86 16.67
N SER A 15 -17.88 -11.95 15.99
CA SER A 15 -17.07 -13.15 15.85
C SER A 15 -15.80 -12.88 15.04
N ARG A 16 -14.66 -13.24 15.64
CA ARG A 16 -13.35 -13.34 14.99
C ARG A 16 -13.37 -14.48 13.96
N ARG A 17 -13.21 -14.16 12.67
CA ARG A 17 -12.77 -15.12 11.64
C ARG A 17 -11.39 -14.71 11.14
N SER A 18 -10.38 -15.32 11.74
CA SER A 18 -9.01 -15.31 11.26
C SER A 18 -8.89 -16.18 10.02
N LEU A 19 -8.27 -15.62 8.97
CA LEU A 19 -7.76 -16.35 7.80
C LEU A 19 -6.58 -17.22 8.25
N MET A 20 -6.70 -18.54 8.12
CA MET A 20 -5.56 -19.47 8.15
C MET A 20 -5.22 -19.89 6.72
N PHE A 21 -4.01 -19.58 6.27
CA PHE A 21 -3.36 -20.29 5.16
C PHE A 21 -2.53 -21.43 5.77
N GLY A 22 -2.94 -22.67 5.53
CA GLY A 22 -2.22 -23.87 5.92
C GLY A 22 -1.15 -24.23 4.91
N ALA A 23 0.11 -24.30 5.36
CA ALA A 23 1.18 -24.97 4.65
C ALA A 23 1.27 -26.43 5.13
N LEU A 24 1.06 -27.36 4.20
CA LEU A 24 1.36 -28.78 4.36
C LEU A 24 2.87 -28.99 4.18
N ALA A 25 3.54 -29.55 5.19
CA ALA A 25 4.80 -30.25 5.02
C ALA A 25 4.81 -31.49 5.91
N THR A 26 5.08 -32.61 5.25
CA THR A 26 5.15 -33.98 5.76
C THR A 26 6.38 -34.24 6.64
N GLY A 27 6.17 -34.93 7.77
CA GLY A 27 6.89 -36.17 8.08
C GLY A 27 8.20 -36.14 8.90
N VAL A 28 8.14 -36.93 9.98
CA VAL A 28 9.20 -37.74 10.64
C VAL A 28 9.98 -37.10 11.80
N GLY A 29 9.92 -37.79 12.95
CA GLY A 29 11.06 -37.92 13.88
C GLY A 29 10.82 -37.48 15.32
N MET A 30 10.29 -38.36 16.16
CA MET A 30 10.43 -38.24 17.62
C MET A 30 11.90 -38.46 18.01
N ALA A 31 12.51 -37.48 18.68
CA ALA A 31 13.67 -37.69 19.53
C ALA A 31 13.61 -36.72 20.72
N ALA A 32 13.68 -37.28 21.92
CA ALA A 32 13.81 -36.53 23.16
C ALA A 32 15.25 -35.98 23.27
N ALA A 33 15.40 -34.69 23.56
CA ALA A 33 16.67 -34.12 23.99
C ALA A 33 16.43 -33.03 25.05
N THR A 34 17.03 -33.25 26.20
CA THR A 34 17.15 -32.34 27.33
C THR A 34 18.04 -31.13 27.04
N THR A 35 17.85 -30.09 27.85
CA THR A 35 18.79 -29.02 28.23
C THR A 35 19.20 -27.99 27.17
N THR A 36 18.76 -26.74 27.35
CA THR A 36 19.56 -25.62 27.91
C THR A 36 18.73 -24.33 27.81
N VAL A 37 18.68 -23.53 28.88
CA VAL A 37 18.09 -22.19 28.84
C VAL A 37 19.10 -21.29 28.13
N ALA A 38 18.98 -21.18 26.82
CA ALA A 38 19.71 -20.20 26.04
C ALA A 38 19.09 -18.82 26.29
N THR A 39 19.85 -17.93 26.90
CA THR A 39 19.59 -16.49 26.85
C THR A 39 19.49 -16.09 25.39
N ALA A 40 18.31 -15.64 24.97
CA ALA A 40 18.06 -15.18 23.62
C ALA A 40 19.00 -14.01 23.31
N THR A 41 20.05 -14.28 22.53
CA THR A 41 20.77 -13.25 21.82
C THR A 41 19.80 -12.70 20.78
N GLU A 42 19.40 -11.43 20.93
CA GLU A 42 18.69 -10.68 19.89
C GLU A 42 19.46 -10.88 18.58
N ALA A 43 18.85 -11.63 17.66
CA ALA A 43 19.39 -11.77 16.32
C ALA A 43 19.49 -10.36 15.74
N ALA A 44 20.71 -9.95 15.37
CA ALA A 44 20.94 -8.70 14.67
C ALA A 44 20.03 -8.69 13.45
N VAL A 45 19.01 -7.83 13.48
CA VAL A 45 18.12 -7.60 12.35
C VAL A 45 19.00 -6.98 11.27
N GLU A 46 19.35 -7.75 10.24
CA GLU A 46 19.96 -7.20 9.02
C GLU A 46 19.06 -6.05 8.56
N THR A 47 19.56 -4.83 8.68
CA THR A 47 18.81 -3.65 8.25
C THR A 47 18.77 -3.71 6.73
N PRO A 48 17.60 -3.87 6.09
CA PRO A 48 17.54 -3.83 4.63
C PRO A 48 18.16 -2.52 4.17
N THR A 49 19.14 -2.56 3.28
CA THR A 49 19.66 -1.32 2.70
C THR A 49 18.58 -0.76 1.79
N PHE A 50 17.78 0.17 2.30
CA PHE A 50 16.83 0.93 1.50
C PHE A 50 17.62 1.80 0.50
N LYS A 51 17.72 1.31 -0.73
CA LYS A 51 18.33 2.04 -1.84
C LYS A 51 17.22 2.69 -2.64
N TYR A 52 17.24 4.01 -2.68
CA TYR A 52 16.39 4.81 -3.53
C TYR A 52 17.24 5.66 -4.46
N PRO A 53 16.76 5.99 -5.67
CA PRO A 53 17.50 6.86 -6.57
C PRO A 53 17.67 8.26 -5.94
N SER A 54 18.80 8.91 -6.21
CA SER A 54 18.96 10.35 -5.95
C SER A 54 18.44 11.09 -7.20
N PRO A 55 17.30 11.78 -7.11
CA PRO A 55 16.64 12.30 -8.30
C PRO A 55 17.47 13.42 -8.92
N ARG A 56 17.64 13.38 -10.24
CA ARG A 56 18.29 14.45 -11.01
C ARG A 56 17.25 15.21 -11.83
N GLY A 57 16.32 15.88 -11.16
CA GLY A 57 15.23 16.66 -11.82
C GLY A 57 13.84 16.26 -11.33
N PHE A 58 12.85 16.34 -12.23
CA PHE A 58 11.49 15.87 -11.95
C PHE A 58 11.50 14.40 -11.53
N SER A 59 10.65 14.05 -10.56
CA SER A 59 10.48 12.68 -10.09
C SER A 59 9.02 12.41 -9.77
N LEU A 60 8.64 11.14 -9.78
CA LEU A 60 7.27 10.69 -9.50
C LEU A 60 7.27 9.70 -8.34
N ALA A 61 6.51 10.00 -7.30
CA ALA A 61 6.31 9.14 -6.15
C ALA A 61 4.96 8.43 -6.24
N LEU A 62 4.99 7.10 -6.29
CA LEU A 62 3.81 6.24 -6.33
C LEU A 62 3.48 5.76 -4.91
N TRP A 63 2.25 6.02 -4.46
CA TRP A 63 1.78 5.62 -3.13
C TRP A 63 0.58 4.70 -3.27
N GLY A 64 0.63 3.54 -2.62
CA GLY A 64 -0.49 2.61 -2.61
C GLY A 64 -0.16 1.32 -1.89
N SER A 65 -1.03 0.33 -2.05
CA SER A 65 -0.81 -1.00 -1.50
C SER A 65 -0.26 -1.97 -2.56
N SER A 66 -0.81 -3.18 -2.67
CA SER A 66 -0.29 -4.28 -3.48
C SER A 66 -0.26 -3.98 -4.99
N THR A 67 -1.18 -3.16 -5.51
CA THR A 67 -1.09 -2.67 -6.89
C THR A 67 0.19 -1.87 -7.08
N ILE A 68 0.44 -0.84 -6.27
CA ILE A 68 1.66 -0.04 -6.42
C ILE A 68 2.90 -0.87 -6.10
N GLU A 69 2.82 -1.87 -5.22
CA GLU A 69 3.92 -2.81 -4.92
C GLU A 69 4.30 -3.72 -6.10
N ASN A 70 3.51 -3.74 -7.19
CA ASN A 70 3.65 -4.64 -8.33
C ASN A 70 3.37 -6.12 -7.99
N ALA A 71 2.38 -6.38 -7.13
CA ALA A 71 1.96 -7.75 -6.81
C ALA A 71 1.57 -8.51 -8.10
N HIS A 72 2.17 -9.69 -8.32
CA HIS A 72 1.97 -10.56 -9.50
C HIS A 72 2.40 -9.98 -10.87
N VAL A 73 3.26 -8.97 -10.89
CA VAL A 73 3.68 -8.29 -12.13
C VAL A 73 4.39 -9.18 -13.17
N THR A 74 4.96 -10.31 -12.76
CA THR A 74 5.61 -11.26 -13.69
C THR A 74 4.65 -12.30 -14.26
N GLN A 75 3.39 -12.35 -13.80
CA GLN A 75 2.40 -13.29 -14.34
C GLN A 75 1.84 -12.79 -15.68
N GLY A 76 1.45 -13.70 -16.56
CA GLY A 76 0.81 -13.39 -17.85
C GLY A 76 1.75 -12.87 -18.95
N VAL A 77 2.92 -12.33 -18.61
CA VAL A 77 3.88 -11.76 -19.56
C VAL A 77 5.03 -12.71 -19.94
N PRO A 78 5.68 -12.53 -21.11
CA PRO A 78 6.87 -13.30 -21.48
C PRO A 78 8.01 -13.17 -20.47
N ALA A 79 8.80 -14.24 -20.32
CA ALA A 79 9.98 -14.23 -19.46
C ALA A 79 10.95 -13.12 -19.89
N GLY A 80 11.38 -12.30 -18.93
CA GLY A 80 12.31 -11.19 -19.16
C GLY A 80 11.65 -9.84 -19.46
N LEU A 81 10.32 -9.79 -19.66
CA LEU A 81 9.60 -8.51 -19.73
C LEU A 81 9.44 -7.93 -18.32
N ASP A 82 9.99 -6.76 -18.07
CA ASP A 82 9.85 -6.06 -16.79
C ASP A 82 8.64 -5.12 -16.79
N ALA A 83 7.49 -5.66 -16.40
CA ALA A 83 6.23 -4.92 -16.32
C ALA A 83 6.07 -4.09 -15.03
N LYS A 84 7.11 -3.96 -14.19
CA LYS A 84 7.04 -3.14 -12.98
C LYS A 84 6.70 -1.69 -13.33
N LEU A 85 5.84 -1.07 -12.52
CA LEU A 85 5.42 0.32 -12.71
C LEU A 85 6.62 1.25 -12.74
N GLU A 86 7.58 1.12 -11.83
CA GLU A 86 8.77 1.97 -11.78
C GLU A 86 9.68 1.81 -13.00
N THR A 87 9.86 0.61 -13.51
CA THR A 87 10.68 0.36 -14.71
C THR A 87 9.97 0.90 -15.96
N SER A 88 8.68 0.58 -16.10
CA SER A 88 7.86 0.98 -17.23
C SER A 88 7.72 2.50 -17.31
N LEU A 89 7.37 3.16 -16.19
CA LEU A 89 7.24 4.61 -16.13
C LEU A 89 8.56 5.33 -16.35
N LYS A 90 9.66 4.82 -15.80
CA LYS A 90 10.98 5.40 -16.06
C LYS A 90 11.33 5.35 -17.54
N THR A 91 10.99 4.25 -18.22
CA THR A 91 11.20 4.09 -19.66
C THR A 91 10.33 5.05 -20.47
N LEU A 92 9.04 5.18 -20.10
CA LEU A 92 8.08 6.02 -20.82
C LEU A 92 8.30 7.52 -20.62
N LEU A 93 8.76 7.94 -19.43
CA LEU A 93 8.81 9.35 -19.03
C LEU A 93 10.23 9.90 -18.91
N GLY A 94 11.25 9.06 -18.83
CA GLY A 94 12.64 9.52 -18.66
C GLY A 94 12.95 10.17 -17.31
N ILE A 95 12.06 10.06 -16.32
CA ILE A 95 12.21 10.62 -14.97
C ILE A 95 12.45 9.52 -13.92
N ASP A 96 12.93 9.93 -12.74
CA ASP A 96 13.08 9.00 -11.62
C ASP A 96 11.73 8.68 -10.96
N ILE A 97 11.50 7.38 -10.73
CA ILE A 97 10.27 6.87 -10.13
C ILE A 97 10.58 6.29 -8.75
N PHE A 98 9.86 6.78 -7.74
CA PHE A 98 9.88 6.23 -6.40
C PHE A 98 8.64 5.38 -6.20
N ASN A 99 8.83 4.06 -6.17
CA ASN A 99 7.77 3.15 -5.80
C ASN A 99 7.71 3.00 -4.28
N PHE A 100 6.62 3.48 -3.68
CA PHE A 100 6.34 3.34 -2.27
C PHE A 100 5.09 2.46 -2.03
N GLY A 101 4.82 1.50 -2.92
CA GLY A 101 3.78 0.51 -2.75
C GLY A 101 4.11 -0.50 -1.66
N ARG A 102 3.10 -0.92 -0.89
CA ARG A 102 3.28 -1.96 0.13
C ARG A 102 2.01 -2.79 0.36
N GLY A 103 2.11 -4.10 0.15
CA GLY A 103 1.00 -5.04 0.23
C GLY A 103 0.35 -5.05 1.63
N GLY A 104 -0.99 -5.16 1.64
CA GLY A 104 -1.79 -5.25 2.84
C GLY A 104 -2.00 -3.95 3.62
N GLU A 105 -1.41 -2.82 3.21
CA GLU A 105 -1.64 -1.53 3.87
C GLU A 105 -3.04 -0.94 3.58
N THR A 106 -3.69 -0.44 4.63
CA THR A 106 -4.93 0.36 4.51
C THR A 106 -4.62 1.81 4.11
N SER A 107 -5.64 2.60 3.80
CA SER A 107 -5.45 4.05 3.55
C SER A 107 -4.73 4.76 4.70
N SER A 108 -5.08 4.46 5.95
CA SER A 108 -4.51 5.12 7.13
C SER A 108 -3.03 4.75 7.35
N ASN A 109 -2.65 3.50 7.05
CA ASN A 109 -1.25 3.09 7.05
C ASN A 109 -0.40 3.90 6.07
N ILE A 110 -0.94 4.12 4.87
CA ILE A 110 -0.25 4.87 3.82
C ILE A 110 -0.15 6.35 4.21
N LEU A 111 -1.16 6.93 4.87
CA LEU A 111 -1.08 8.32 5.38
C LEU A 111 0.04 8.50 6.40
N ALA A 112 0.16 7.56 7.35
CA ALA A 112 1.22 7.58 8.35
C ALA A 112 2.61 7.57 7.69
N ARG A 113 2.76 6.74 6.65
CA ARG A 113 4.03 6.59 5.93
C ARG A 113 4.34 7.78 5.02
N ARG A 114 3.31 8.37 4.40
CA ARG A 114 3.43 9.61 3.62
C ARG A 114 3.65 10.85 4.48
N GLY A 115 3.40 10.74 5.79
CA GLY A 115 3.62 11.78 6.78
C GLY A 115 2.53 12.84 6.85
N VAL A 116 1.28 12.45 6.61
CA VAL A 116 0.13 13.33 6.89
C VAL A 116 0.10 13.66 8.38
N GLY A 117 0.05 14.96 8.71
CA GLY A 117 0.19 15.51 10.07
C GLY A 117 -0.46 14.68 11.17
N ASP A 118 -1.78 14.51 11.10
CA ASP A 118 -2.58 13.83 12.13
C ASP A 118 -2.48 12.30 12.10
N ALA A 119 -1.95 11.72 11.02
CA ALA A 119 -1.79 10.27 10.87
C ALA A 119 -0.36 9.80 11.15
N ARG A 120 0.60 10.71 11.35
CA ARG A 120 1.99 10.35 11.67
C ARG A 120 2.07 9.58 12.97
N TYR A 121 2.92 8.57 12.99
CA TYR A 121 3.13 7.74 14.17
C TYR A 121 3.88 8.54 15.22
N ARG A 122 3.28 8.62 16.41
CA ARG A 122 3.91 9.16 17.61
C ARG A 122 4.37 7.96 18.42
N LEU A 123 5.67 7.89 18.65
CA LEU A 123 6.26 6.78 19.38
C LEU A 123 6.27 7.08 20.88
N ALA A 124 5.96 6.09 21.71
CA ALA A 124 6.16 6.13 23.14
C ALA A 124 7.48 5.44 23.46
N PHE A 125 8.50 6.25 23.75
CA PHE A 125 9.81 5.77 24.18
C PHE A 125 9.81 5.47 25.69
N PRO A 126 10.49 4.39 26.13
CA PRO A 126 10.76 4.17 27.55
C PRO A 126 11.40 5.41 28.18
N ASP A 127 10.93 5.81 29.35
CA ASP A 127 11.38 7.00 30.08
C ASP A 127 11.36 8.30 29.26
N ASN A 128 10.54 8.36 28.21
CA ASN A 128 10.49 9.45 27.24
C ASN A 128 11.86 9.76 26.61
N LYS A 129 12.70 8.74 26.38
CA LYS A 129 14.07 8.92 25.92
C LYS A 129 14.44 7.98 24.78
N ILE A 130 15.12 8.55 23.78
CA ILE A 130 15.81 7.80 22.75
C ILE A 130 17.22 7.52 23.28
N PRO A 131 17.64 6.25 23.41
CA PRO A 131 18.95 5.91 23.95
C PRO A 131 20.09 6.44 23.08
N ALA A 132 21.28 6.57 23.67
CA ALA A 132 22.50 7.00 23.01
C ALA A 132 22.88 6.12 21.78
N SER A 133 22.56 4.83 21.81
CA SER A 133 22.92 3.87 20.77
C SER A 133 21.95 2.70 20.73
N GLY A 134 21.99 1.93 19.64
CA GLY A 134 21.32 0.63 19.55
C GLY A 134 19.79 0.69 19.40
N THR A 135 19.13 -0.35 19.94
CA THR A 135 17.71 -0.63 19.73
C THR A 135 16.92 -0.39 21.01
N VAL A 136 15.72 0.17 20.87
CA VAL A 136 14.74 0.33 21.95
C VAL A 136 13.36 -0.11 21.49
N LYS A 137 12.64 -0.82 22.37
CA LYS A 137 11.23 -1.13 22.14
C LYS A 137 10.39 0.13 22.36
N VAL A 138 9.53 0.45 21.40
CA VAL A 138 8.57 1.56 21.46
C VAL A 138 7.17 1.03 21.17
N THR A 139 6.16 1.75 21.65
CA THR A 139 4.77 1.53 21.23
C THR A 139 4.24 2.76 20.50
N LEU A 140 3.13 2.64 19.81
CA LEU A 140 2.40 3.82 19.36
C LEU A 140 1.75 4.50 20.57
N ASP A 141 1.78 5.83 20.58
CA ASP A 141 0.97 6.60 21.50
C ASP A 141 -0.51 6.32 21.24
N SER A 142 -1.30 6.38 22.31
CA SER A 142 -2.75 6.16 22.35
C SER A 142 -3.57 7.02 21.38
N SER A 143 -3.01 8.15 20.90
CA SER A 143 -3.65 8.99 19.88
C SER A 143 -3.53 8.43 18.45
N THR A 144 -2.70 7.40 18.24
CA THR A 144 -2.47 6.81 16.91
C THR A 144 -3.56 5.80 16.59
N THR A 145 -4.25 5.98 15.46
CA THR A 145 -5.46 5.21 15.11
C THR A 145 -5.23 4.05 14.15
N SER A 146 -3.99 3.82 13.71
CA SER A 146 -3.65 2.71 12.81
C SER A 146 -2.30 2.11 13.15
N THR A 147 -2.14 0.82 12.88
CA THR A 147 -0.95 0.02 13.13
C THR A 147 -0.46 -0.54 11.80
N TRP A 148 0.84 -0.40 11.51
CA TRP A 148 1.43 -1.06 10.35
C TRP A 148 1.53 -2.55 10.60
N ASN A 149 1.50 -3.34 9.52
CA ASN A 149 1.51 -4.80 9.62
C ASN A 149 2.79 -5.36 10.26
N GLN A 150 2.73 -6.63 10.66
CA GLN A 150 3.77 -7.33 11.42
C GLN A 150 5.10 -7.55 10.66
N ASN A 151 5.16 -7.22 9.38
CA ASN A 151 6.37 -7.32 8.55
C ASN A 151 7.03 -5.95 8.30
N THR A 152 6.62 -4.94 9.06
CA THR A 152 7.09 -3.56 8.93
C THR A 152 8.58 -3.41 9.19
N ILE A 153 9.25 -2.76 8.24
CA ILE A 153 10.60 -2.21 8.39
C ILE A 153 10.57 -0.86 7.68
N PHE A 154 10.78 0.24 8.39
CA PHE A 154 10.79 1.59 7.84
C PHE A 154 12.00 2.38 8.33
N PRO A 155 12.88 2.82 7.43
CA PRO A 155 13.90 3.79 7.78
C PRO A 155 13.24 5.16 7.92
N GLY A 156 13.77 5.98 8.80
CA GLY A 156 13.24 7.30 9.05
C GLY A 156 13.96 8.01 10.18
N TYR A 157 13.25 8.94 10.80
CA TYR A 157 13.80 9.84 11.78
C TYR A 157 12.80 10.07 12.90
N VAL A 158 13.33 10.22 14.12
CA VAL A 158 12.61 10.86 15.22
C VAL A 158 13.42 12.08 15.59
N GLN A 159 12.82 13.26 15.55
CA GLN A 159 13.58 14.52 15.54
C GLN A 159 14.57 14.52 14.36
N ASP A 160 15.86 14.69 14.61
CA ASP A 160 16.96 14.61 13.65
C ASP A 160 17.71 13.28 13.70
N ILE A 161 17.24 12.31 14.48
CA ILE A 161 17.96 11.06 14.75
C ILE A 161 17.56 10.00 13.71
N PRO A 162 18.49 9.58 12.82
CA PRO A 162 18.20 8.53 11.86
C PRO A 162 18.06 7.18 12.56
N GLY A 163 17.04 6.42 12.16
CA GLY A 163 16.80 5.08 12.68
C GLY A 163 15.89 4.26 11.79
N THR A 164 15.63 3.02 12.22
CA THR A 164 14.71 2.10 11.56
C THR A 164 13.67 1.63 12.56
N LEU A 165 12.38 1.74 12.20
CA LEU A 165 11.28 1.08 12.88
C LEU A 165 11.06 -0.31 12.31
N THR A 166 11.09 -1.32 13.17
CA THR A 166 10.81 -2.72 12.82
C THR A 166 9.63 -3.23 13.64
N ALA A 167 8.60 -3.81 13.01
CA ALA A 167 7.46 -4.38 13.73
C ALA A 167 7.88 -5.57 14.58
N ILE A 168 7.23 -5.69 15.74
CA ILE A 168 7.33 -6.86 16.59
C ILE A 168 6.22 -7.83 16.17
N LYS A 169 6.60 -8.99 15.61
CA LYS A 169 5.66 -9.96 14.99
C LYS A 169 4.46 -10.31 15.89
N GLU A 170 4.66 -10.40 17.19
CA GLU A 170 3.63 -10.85 18.14
C GLU A 170 2.97 -9.72 18.92
N SER A 171 3.29 -8.46 18.61
CA SER A 171 2.81 -7.31 19.37
C SER A 171 2.42 -6.18 18.42
N GLU A 172 1.16 -6.19 17.99
CA GLU A 172 0.60 -5.12 17.17
C GLU A 172 0.73 -3.75 17.85
N GLY A 173 1.12 -2.73 17.09
CA GLY A 173 1.36 -1.38 17.62
C GLY A 173 2.64 -1.25 18.46
N ALA A 174 3.46 -2.31 18.54
CA ALA A 174 4.79 -2.25 19.13
C ALA A 174 5.88 -2.48 18.06
N TYR A 175 6.95 -1.72 18.21
CA TYR A 175 8.06 -1.67 17.26
C TYR A 175 9.39 -1.65 18.01
N TYR A 176 10.45 -2.03 17.31
CA TYR A 176 11.81 -1.67 17.67
C TYR A 176 12.22 -0.43 16.89
N PHE A 177 12.69 0.61 17.58
CA PHE A 177 13.43 1.71 16.97
C PHE A 177 14.92 1.46 17.16
N THR A 178 15.66 1.28 16.07
CA THR A 178 17.11 1.10 16.09
C THR A 178 17.78 2.33 15.51
N ARG A 179 18.62 3.01 16.29
CA ARG A 179 19.45 4.12 15.80
C ARG A 179 20.37 3.63 14.69
N SER A 180 20.48 4.41 13.62
CA SER A 180 21.44 4.13 12.54
C SER A 180 22.84 4.67 12.85
N VAL A 181 22.93 5.64 13.76
CA VAL A 181 24.18 6.27 14.20
C VAL A 181 24.10 6.55 15.70
N ASP A 182 25.15 6.20 16.43
CA ASP A 182 25.27 6.48 17.85
C ASP A 182 25.44 7.99 18.12
N GLY A 183 25.07 8.43 19.31
CA GLY A 183 25.19 9.81 19.75
C GLY A 183 24.70 9.99 21.17
N GLU A 184 24.30 11.21 21.54
CA GLU A 184 23.78 11.48 22.89
C GLU A 184 22.35 10.95 23.06
N GLU A 185 21.99 10.59 24.30
CA GLU A 185 20.62 10.31 24.70
C GLU A 185 19.75 11.56 24.49
N ARG A 186 18.53 11.39 23.97
CA ARG A 186 17.66 12.51 23.59
C ARG A 186 16.27 12.34 24.19
N TYR A 187 15.79 13.40 24.84
CA TYR A 187 14.42 13.44 25.35
C TYR A 187 13.41 13.50 24.19
N ALA A 188 12.44 12.58 24.19
CA ALA A 188 11.40 12.40 23.19
C ALA A 188 10.08 11.97 23.86
N PRO A 189 9.40 12.89 24.57
CA PRO A 189 8.10 12.61 25.15
C PRO A 189 7.05 12.42 24.07
N ALA A 190 5.95 11.75 24.42
CA ALA A 190 4.79 11.60 23.56
C ALA A 190 4.34 12.97 23.00
N GLY A 191 4.20 13.05 21.67
CA GLY A 191 3.80 14.27 20.96
C GLY A 191 4.74 14.55 19.79
N ALA A 192 4.93 15.83 19.47
CA ALA A 192 5.73 16.26 18.32
C ALA A 192 7.20 15.78 18.39
N ALA A 193 7.76 15.68 19.60
CA ALA A 193 9.14 15.23 19.82
C ALA A 193 9.36 13.74 19.57
N SER A 194 8.28 12.95 19.45
CA SER A 194 8.33 11.51 19.17
C SER A 194 7.66 11.12 17.85
N GLU A 195 7.31 12.10 17.01
CA GLU A 195 6.82 11.85 15.66
C GLU A 195 7.90 11.15 14.83
N PHE A 196 7.51 10.04 14.23
CA PHE A 196 8.34 9.32 13.26
C PHE A 196 8.10 9.86 11.86
N TYR A 197 9.17 10.33 11.22
CA TYR A 197 9.19 10.79 9.85
C TYR A 197 9.79 9.69 8.99
N SER A 198 9.00 9.09 8.11
CA SER A 198 9.53 8.05 7.22
C SER A 198 10.54 8.68 6.25
N ARG A 199 11.60 7.93 5.90
CA ARG A 199 12.54 8.39 4.86
C ARG A 199 11.84 8.60 3.51
N GLN A 200 10.80 7.82 3.25
CA GLN A 200 9.99 7.92 2.02
C GLN A 200 9.26 9.27 1.93
N GLU A 201 8.69 9.73 3.05
CA GLU A 201 8.09 11.06 3.14
C GLU A 201 9.09 12.12 2.74
N MET A 202 10.26 12.16 3.40
CA MET A 202 11.32 13.14 3.12
C MET A 202 11.75 13.15 1.65
N MET A 203 11.98 11.98 1.06
CA MET A 203 12.41 11.88 -0.33
C MET A 203 11.35 12.33 -1.32
N SER A 204 10.08 12.09 -1.00
CA SER A 204 8.97 12.38 -1.91
C SER A 204 8.57 13.85 -1.95
N ARG A 205 9.05 14.69 -1.00
CA ARG A 205 8.61 16.09 -0.84
C ARG A 205 8.77 16.94 -2.10
N ALA A 206 9.75 16.63 -2.94
CA ALA A 206 10.03 17.33 -4.19
C ALA A 206 9.46 16.63 -5.44
N SER A 207 8.77 15.50 -5.26
CA SER A 207 8.21 14.72 -6.36
C SER A 207 6.80 15.21 -6.74
N ASN A 208 6.40 14.89 -7.96
CA ASN A 208 4.99 14.71 -8.27
C ASN A 208 4.50 13.38 -7.66
N HIS A 209 3.20 13.22 -7.47
CA HIS A 209 2.62 12.09 -6.76
C HIS A 209 1.49 11.44 -7.55
N ILE A 210 1.43 10.12 -7.51
CA ILE A 210 0.21 9.36 -7.84
C ILE A 210 -0.17 8.56 -6.60
N ILE A 211 -1.42 8.71 -6.16
CA ILE A 211 -1.92 8.00 -4.98
C ILE A 211 -3.06 7.05 -5.36
N GLN A 212 -2.90 5.78 -5.01
CA GLN A 212 -3.94 4.76 -5.03
C GLN A 212 -4.04 4.12 -3.64
N ILE A 213 -4.64 4.85 -2.71
CA ILE A 213 -4.76 4.41 -1.32
C ILE A 213 -6.11 3.73 -1.07
N GLY A 214 -6.17 2.80 -0.13
CA GLY A 214 -7.44 2.25 0.37
C GLY A 214 -7.94 0.95 -0.24
N ARG A 215 -7.16 0.29 -1.10
CA ARG A 215 -7.56 -0.99 -1.73
C ARG A 215 -7.98 -2.04 -0.70
N ASN A 216 -7.34 -2.05 0.48
CA ASN A 216 -7.60 -3.01 1.56
C ASN A 216 -8.69 -2.58 2.56
N ASN A 217 -9.32 -1.41 2.37
CA ASN A 217 -10.41 -0.92 3.21
C ASN A 217 -11.49 -0.16 2.40
N LEU A 218 -11.74 -0.61 1.16
CA LEU A 218 -12.80 -0.08 0.29
C LEU A 218 -14.21 -0.19 0.90
N ASN A 219 -14.41 -1.09 1.85
CA ASN A 219 -15.63 -1.22 2.65
C ASN A 219 -15.82 -0.10 3.68
N GLN A 220 -14.82 0.76 3.89
CA GLN A 220 -14.86 1.91 4.79
C GLN A 220 -14.82 3.21 3.98
N LEU A 221 -15.81 3.38 3.09
CA LEU A 221 -15.77 4.41 2.05
C LEU A 221 -15.60 5.84 2.60
N ASP A 222 -16.25 6.20 3.71
CA ASP A 222 -16.12 7.54 4.30
C ASP A 222 -14.70 7.81 4.83
N GLN A 223 -14.10 6.82 5.51
CA GLN A 223 -12.71 6.90 5.96
C GLN A 223 -11.76 6.99 4.77
N LEU A 224 -12.00 6.19 3.73
CA LEU A 224 -11.20 6.22 2.50
C LEU A 224 -11.26 7.59 1.80
N LYS A 225 -12.45 8.19 1.70
CA LYS A 225 -12.61 9.55 1.15
C LYS A 225 -11.84 10.59 1.97
N LYS A 226 -11.98 10.55 3.29
CA LYS A 226 -11.24 11.42 4.22
C LYS A 226 -9.74 11.26 4.05
N ASP A 227 -9.26 10.02 4.00
CA ASP A 227 -7.84 9.72 3.88
C ASP A 227 -7.29 10.16 2.52
N THR A 228 -8.03 9.93 1.44
CA THR A 228 -7.64 10.35 0.08
C THR A 228 -7.50 11.86 0.02
N LYS A 229 -8.44 12.59 0.64
CA LYS A 229 -8.36 14.04 0.74
C LYS A 229 -7.13 14.49 1.53
N ALA A 230 -6.90 13.94 2.71
CA ALA A 230 -5.76 14.33 3.55
C ALA A 230 -4.41 14.04 2.85
N ALA A 231 -4.33 12.92 2.13
CA ALA A 231 -3.20 12.61 1.27
C ALA A 231 -3.06 13.66 0.16
N PHE A 232 -4.11 13.93 -0.61
CA PHE A 232 -4.06 14.89 -1.72
C PHE A 232 -3.65 16.30 -1.27
N ASP A 233 -4.19 16.77 -0.15
CA ASP A 233 -3.95 18.10 0.41
C ASP A 233 -2.49 18.37 0.81
N MET A 234 -1.65 17.33 0.97
CA MET A 234 -0.21 17.51 1.19
C MET A 234 0.51 18.18 0.01
N ALA A 235 0.04 17.92 -1.21
CA ALA A 235 0.67 18.41 -2.44
C ALA A 235 -0.35 18.52 -3.60
N PRO A 236 -1.40 19.34 -3.46
CA PRO A 236 -2.56 19.31 -4.36
C PRO A 236 -2.24 19.75 -5.79
N LYS A 237 -1.18 20.56 -5.97
CA LYS A 237 -0.74 21.01 -7.30
C LYS A 237 0.02 19.93 -8.08
N THR A 238 0.58 18.95 -7.38
CA THR A 238 1.50 17.93 -7.90
C THR A 238 1.03 16.52 -7.58
N THR A 239 -0.24 16.30 -7.22
CA THR A 239 -0.81 14.98 -6.92
C THR A 239 -1.91 14.60 -7.90
N LEU A 240 -1.88 13.35 -8.36
CA LEU A 240 -2.97 12.65 -9.04
C LEU A 240 -3.58 11.61 -8.11
N VAL A 241 -4.90 11.47 -8.15
CA VAL A 241 -5.65 10.41 -7.47
C VAL A 241 -6.00 9.33 -8.49
N MET A 242 -5.60 8.09 -8.20
CA MET A 242 -5.87 6.94 -9.03
C MET A 242 -7.06 6.15 -8.50
N GLY A 243 -8.01 5.86 -9.39
CA GLY A 243 -9.17 5.03 -9.07
C GLY A 243 -8.82 3.58 -8.72
N HIS A 244 -9.81 2.86 -8.20
CA HIS A 244 -9.71 1.42 -7.96
C HIS A 244 -10.37 0.64 -9.09
N PHE A 245 -10.10 -0.66 -9.15
CA PHE A 245 -10.76 -1.62 -10.03
C PHE A 245 -11.33 -2.76 -9.17
N PRO A 246 -12.39 -3.47 -9.55
CA PRO A 246 -12.94 -4.58 -8.74
C PRO A 246 -11.95 -5.73 -8.58
N ALA A 247 -12.24 -6.72 -7.74
CA ALA A 247 -11.49 -7.98 -7.75
C ALA A 247 -12.10 -8.93 -8.80
N GLY A 248 -11.42 -9.18 -9.90
CA GLY A 248 -11.77 -10.25 -10.84
C GLY A 248 -13.22 -10.19 -11.35
N LYS A 249 -13.78 -11.37 -11.64
CA LYS A 249 -15.18 -11.49 -12.09
C LYS A 249 -16.15 -11.24 -10.94
N GLN A 250 -16.78 -10.08 -10.95
CA GLN A 250 -17.84 -9.73 -10.01
C GLN A 250 -19.22 -9.87 -10.68
N ALA A 251 -20.23 -10.24 -9.88
CA ALA A 251 -21.62 -10.03 -10.27
C ALA A 251 -21.89 -8.52 -10.38
N LYS A 252 -22.79 -8.10 -11.28
CA LYS A 252 -23.09 -6.67 -11.55
C LYS A 252 -23.53 -5.90 -10.31
N ASP A 253 -24.11 -6.59 -9.33
CA ASP A 253 -24.63 -6.04 -8.08
C ASP A 253 -23.75 -6.37 -6.86
N SER A 254 -22.54 -6.87 -7.07
CA SER A 254 -21.64 -7.20 -5.97
C SER A 254 -21.27 -5.95 -5.17
N GLU A 255 -21.12 -6.15 -3.86
CA GLU A 255 -20.77 -5.07 -2.95
C GLU A 255 -19.40 -4.46 -3.28
N ASN A 256 -18.42 -5.27 -3.71
CA ASN A 256 -17.11 -4.78 -4.12
C ASN A 256 -17.19 -3.87 -5.36
N LEU A 257 -17.96 -4.26 -6.38
CA LEU A 257 -18.13 -3.46 -7.59
C LEU A 257 -18.86 -2.13 -7.29
N LYS A 258 -19.86 -2.17 -6.40
CA LYS A 258 -20.56 -0.97 -5.91
C LYS A 258 -19.61 -0.03 -5.16
N GLN A 259 -18.78 -0.55 -4.26
CA GLN A 259 -17.81 0.25 -3.50
C GLN A 259 -16.75 0.90 -4.41
N VAL A 260 -16.21 0.14 -5.36
CA VAL A 260 -15.26 0.67 -6.35
C VAL A 260 -15.90 1.76 -7.20
N SER A 261 -17.10 1.48 -7.74
CA SER A 261 -17.83 2.46 -8.55
C SER A 261 -18.15 3.74 -7.77
N ALA A 262 -18.61 3.60 -6.52
CA ALA A 262 -18.94 4.72 -5.65
C ALA A 262 -17.71 5.57 -5.29
N TYR A 263 -16.57 4.93 -5.01
CA TYR A 263 -15.32 5.66 -4.78
C TYR A 263 -14.83 6.38 -6.05
N ASN A 264 -14.79 5.68 -7.19
CA ASN A 264 -14.29 6.27 -8.43
C ASN A 264 -15.17 7.44 -8.89
N ALA A 265 -16.49 7.32 -8.78
CA ALA A 265 -17.41 8.43 -9.10
C ALA A 265 -17.17 9.65 -8.23
N TRP A 266 -17.03 9.46 -6.91
CA TRP A 266 -16.69 10.53 -5.98
C TRP A 266 -15.33 11.16 -6.29
N ALA A 267 -14.31 10.34 -6.59
CA ALA A 267 -12.96 10.83 -6.87
C ALA A 267 -12.92 11.60 -8.20
N ALA A 268 -13.63 11.13 -9.23
CA ALA A 268 -13.77 11.84 -10.50
C ALA A 268 -14.43 13.21 -10.31
N GLU A 269 -15.53 13.28 -9.55
CA GLU A 269 -16.21 14.53 -9.23
C GLU A 269 -15.33 15.48 -8.41
N THR A 270 -14.60 14.95 -7.42
CA THR A 270 -13.81 15.76 -6.48
C THR A 270 -12.52 16.28 -7.09
N TYR A 271 -11.83 15.48 -7.90
CA TYR A 271 -10.48 15.78 -8.38
C TYR A 271 -10.42 16.15 -9.86
N GLY A 272 -11.48 15.91 -10.65
CA GLY A 272 -11.56 16.30 -12.06
C GLY A 272 -10.34 15.82 -12.86
N ASP A 273 -9.61 16.76 -13.47
CA ASP A 273 -8.40 16.47 -14.24
C ASP A 273 -7.25 15.85 -13.43
N ARG A 274 -7.33 15.88 -12.09
CA ARG A 274 -6.40 15.19 -11.19
C ARG A 274 -6.80 13.75 -10.88
N PHE A 275 -7.89 13.25 -11.44
CA PHE A 275 -8.30 11.85 -11.32
C PHE A 275 -7.84 11.00 -12.52
N LEU A 276 -7.35 9.79 -12.22
CA LEU A 276 -7.03 8.74 -13.18
C LEU A 276 -8.08 7.65 -13.07
N ASP A 277 -8.99 7.57 -14.06
CA ASP A 277 -9.98 6.51 -14.12
C ASP A 277 -9.34 5.19 -14.55
N THR A 278 -8.93 4.41 -13.55
CA THR A 278 -8.27 3.14 -13.75
C THR A 278 -9.19 2.10 -14.38
N MET A 279 -10.48 2.13 -14.05
CA MET A 279 -11.43 1.15 -14.55
C MET A 279 -11.69 1.38 -16.04
N ASP A 280 -11.80 2.64 -16.47
CA ASP A 280 -11.97 3.00 -17.87
C ASP A 280 -10.78 2.53 -18.71
N TRP A 281 -9.55 2.83 -18.28
CA TRP A 281 -8.32 2.42 -18.98
C TRP A 281 -8.15 0.91 -19.08
N LEU A 282 -8.40 0.16 -18.00
CA LEU A 282 -8.30 -1.31 -18.00
C LEU A 282 -9.38 -1.98 -18.88
N ARG A 283 -10.49 -1.27 -19.13
CA ARG A 283 -11.59 -1.76 -19.98
C ARG A 283 -11.49 -1.25 -21.42
N GLU A 284 -10.53 -0.39 -21.76
CA GLU A 284 -10.40 0.21 -23.09
C GLU A 284 -9.97 -0.85 -24.13
N LYS A 285 -10.88 -1.24 -25.03
CA LYS A 285 -10.69 -2.32 -26.02
C LYS A 285 -10.35 -1.84 -27.45
N SER A 286 -9.94 -0.59 -27.64
CA SER A 286 -9.76 0.00 -28.97
C SER A 286 -8.44 -0.42 -29.64
N GLN A 287 -8.32 -0.25 -30.95
CA GLN A 287 -7.05 -0.45 -31.67
C GLN A 287 -6.00 0.60 -31.25
N GLU A 288 -6.45 1.77 -30.78
CA GLU A 288 -5.60 2.77 -30.12
C GLU A 288 -5.02 2.22 -28.82
N SER A 289 -5.76 1.42 -28.05
CA SER A 289 -5.21 0.68 -26.89
C SER A 289 -4.01 -0.17 -27.30
N TRP A 290 -4.10 -0.94 -28.38
CA TRP A 290 -3.04 -1.86 -28.79
C TRP A 290 -1.77 -1.12 -29.22
N LEU A 291 -1.92 0.01 -29.91
CA LEU A 291 -0.82 0.89 -30.29
C LEU A 291 -0.27 1.68 -29.09
N ARG A 292 -1.12 2.06 -28.14
CA ARG A 292 -0.75 2.76 -26.90
C ARG A 292 0.05 1.87 -25.96
N TYR A 293 -0.26 0.58 -25.91
CA TYR A 293 0.38 -0.35 -24.98
C TYR A 293 1.55 -1.14 -25.59
N GLY A 294 1.75 -1.11 -26.92
CA GLY A 294 2.94 -1.57 -27.67
C GLY A 294 3.33 -3.04 -27.47
N ASP A 295 3.68 -3.39 -26.24
CA ASP A 295 4.02 -4.72 -25.74
C ASP A 295 2.83 -5.69 -25.69
N LEU A 296 1.57 -5.21 -25.74
CA LEU A 296 0.38 -6.09 -25.76
C LEU A 296 0.24 -6.91 -27.05
N GLN A 297 1.10 -6.69 -28.04
CA GLN A 297 1.13 -7.50 -29.25
C GLN A 297 1.39 -8.98 -28.90
N GLY A 298 0.45 -9.86 -29.24
CA GLY A 298 0.55 -11.31 -28.96
C GLY A 298 0.16 -11.72 -27.52
N SER A 299 -0.43 -10.82 -26.73
CA SER A 299 -0.90 -11.10 -25.37
C SER A 299 -2.28 -11.78 -25.28
N ASP A 300 -3.02 -11.84 -26.39
CA ASP A 300 -4.45 -12.23 -26.46
C ASP A 300 -5.41 -11.47 -25.54
N VAL A 301 -4.94 -10.41 -24.86
CA VAL A 301 -5.75 -9.52 -24.04
C VAL A 301 -6.83 -8.87 -24.90
N TRP A 302 -8.07 -8.83 -24.38
CA TRP A 302 -9.28 -8.35 -25.06
C TRP A 302 -9.74 -9.16 -26.28
N ASN A 303 -8.98 -10.17 -26.72
CA ASN A 303 -9.33 -10.98 -27.89
C ASN A 303 -10.23 -12.16 -27.56
N SER A 304 -10.24 -12.62 -26.31
CA SER A 304 -11.07 -13.77 -25.92
C SER A 304 -12.56 -13.42 -25.83
N PRO A 305 -13.48 -14.34 -26.18
CA PRO A 305 -14.92 -14.16 -25.95
C PRO A 305 -15.26 -13.86 -24.48
N ASP A 306 -14.45 -14.42 -23.56
CA ASP A 306 -14.59 -14.22 -22.12
C ASP A 306 -14.25 -12.79 -21.68
N ASP A 307 -13.19 -12.20 -22.22
CA ASP A 307 -12.83 -10.80 -21.96
C ASP A 307 -13.88 -9.83 -22.50
N ARG A 308 -14.44 -10.14 -23.68
CA ARG A 308 -15.54 -9.37 -24.24
C ARG A 308 -16.77 -9.44 -23.34
N LYS A 309 -17.10 -10.63 -22.83
CA LYS A 309 -18.19 -10.81 -21.88
C LYS A 309 -17.95 -10.03 -20.59
N ASP A 310 -16.74 -10.09 -20.03
CA ASP A 310 -16.40 -9.35 -18.81
C ASP A 310 -16.53 -7.83 -19.05
N TYR A 311 -16.06 -7.33 -20.19
CA TYR A 311 -16.24 -5.92 -20.59
C TYR A 311 -17.73 -5.52 -20.66
N GLU A 312 -18.56 -6.32 -21.33
CA GLU A 312 -20.01 -6.11 -21.47
C GLU A 312 -20.72 -6.16 -20.11
N ASP A 313 -20.18 -6.95 -19.18
CA ASP A 313 -20.68 -7.05 -17.81
C ASP A 313 -20.19 -5.93 -16.88
N GLY A 314 -19.37 -5.00 -17.37
CA GLY A 314 -18.84 -3.87 -16.58
C GLY A 314 -17.56 -4.20 -15.82
N ASN A 315 -17.01 -5.40 -16.02
CA ASN A 315 -15.80 -5.87 -15.34
C ASN A 315 -14.54 -5.48 -16.14
N VAL A 316 -13.41 -5.49 -15.43
CA VAL A 316 -12.09 -5.54 -16.06
C VAL A 316 -11.93 -6.93 -16.70
N PRO A 317 -11.43 -7.01 -17.94
CA PRO A 317 -11.17 -8.26 -18.63
C PRO A 317 -10.29 -9.22 -17.83
N ARG A 318 -10.70 -10.49 -17.73
CA ARG A 318 -9.99 -11.47 -16.90
C ARG A 318 -8.56 -11.74 -17.34
N SER A 319 -8.23 -11.54 -18.62
CA SER A 319 -6.86 -11.65 -19.12
C SER A 319 -5.88 -10.61 -18.55
N LEU A 320 -6.37 -9.58 -17.84
CA LEU A 320 -5.55 -8.61 -17.12
C LEU A 320 -5.32 -8.96 -15.65
N TYR A 321 -5.99 -10.00 -15.12
CA TYR A 321 -5.81 -10.43 -13.74
C TYR A 321 -4.73 -11.51 -13.60
N ALA A 322 -4.11 -11.51 -12.43
CA ALA A 322 -3.34 -12.62 -11.92
C ALA A 322 -4.25 -13.81 -11.57
N ASP A 323 -3.65 -14.96 -11.29
CA ASP A 323 -4.38 -16.20 -10.96
C ASP A 323 -5.26 -16.08 -9.70
N ASP A 324 -4.97 -15.10 -8.83
CA ASP A 324 -5.75 -14.84 -7.61
C ASP A 324 -7.01 -14.01 -7.86
N PHE A 325 -7.21 -13.51 -9.09
CA PHE A 325 -8.33 -12.66 -9.50
C PHE A 325 -8.55 -11.44 -8.60
N PHE A 326 -7.52 -11.00 -7.87
CA PHE A 326 -7.56 -9.83 -7.00
C PHE A 326 -6.55 -8.78 -7.48
N HIS A 327 -5.36 -9.24 -7.87
CA HIS A 327 -4.30 -8.41 -8.44
C HIS A 327 -4.29 -8.47 -9.97
N LEU A 328 -3.70 -7.45 -10.58
CA LEU A 328 -3.41 -7.48 -12.01
C LEU A 328 -2.19 -8.37 -12.28
N ASN A 329 -2.13 -8.91 -13.49
CA ASN A 329 -0.92 -9.53 -14.01
C ASN A 329 -0.04 -8.49 -14.72
N GLY A 330 1.09 -8.90 -15.30
CA GLY A 330 2.03 -8.00 -15.97
C GLY A 330 1.40 -7.18 -17.11
N TRP A 331 0.47 -7.74 -17.88
CA TRP A 331 -0.24 -6.97 -18.90
C TRP A 331 -1.10 -5.87 -18.31
N GLY A 332 -1.79 -6.15 -17.20
CA GLY A 332 -2.53 -5.14 -16.46
C GLY A 332 -1.63 -4.01 -15.94
N TYR A 333 -0.43 -4.33 -15.45
CA TYR A 333 0.53 -3.30 -15.02
C TYR A 333 1.06 -2.43 -16.15
N LEU A 334 1.27 -2.99 -17.35
CA LEU A 334 1.66 -2.19 -18.52
C LEU A 334 0.55 -1.21 -18.93
N VAL A 335 -0.71 -1.63 -18.84
CA VAL A 335 -1.86 -0.72 -19.03
C VAL A 335 -1.85 0.41 -18.00
N LEU A 336 -1.63 0.10 -16.72
CA LEU A 336 -1.53 1.11 -15.66
C LEU A 336 -0.37 2.09 -15.88
N ALA A 337 0.80 1.58 -16.26
CA ALA A 337 1.98 2.42 -16.49
C ALA A 337 1.73 3.42 -17.63
N GLN A 338 1.07 3.00 -18.70
CA GLN A 338 0.72 3.85 -19.82
C GLN A 338 -0.37 4.87 -19.48
N MET A 339 -1.38 4.49 -18.68
CA MET A 339 -2.36 5.45 -18.12
C MET A 339 -1.67 6.57 -17.34
N MET A 340 -0.79 6.18 -16.42
CA MET A 340 -0.04 7.11 -15.59
C MET A 340 0.88 7.99 -16.46
N ALA A 341 1.64 7.40 -17.40
CA ALA A 341 2.53 8.12 -18.29
C ALA A 341 1.80 9.14 -19.17
N ALA A 342 0.65 8.76 -19.75
CA ALA A 342 -0.16 9.65 -20.58
C ALA A 342 -0.62 10.88 -19.80
N ARG A 343 -1.12 10.70 -18.57
CA ARG A 343 -1.55 11.85 -17.76
C ARG A 343 -0.38 12.70 -17.28
N VAL A 344 0.73 12.09 -16.85
CA VAL A 344 1.93 12.82 -16.40
C VAL A 344 2.48 13.68 -17.55
N SER A 345 2.55 13.13 -18.76
CA SER A 345 2.97 13.86 -19.97
C SER A 345 2.00 14.98 -20.33
N TYR A 346 0.69 14.72 -20.30
CA TYR A 346 -0.34 15.75 -20.54
C TYR A 346 -0.23 16.95 -19.59
N LEU A 347 0.19 16.70 -18.35
CA LEU A 347 0.38 17.74 -17.34
C LEU A 347 1.72 18.47 -17.42
N GLY A 348 2.62 18.06 -18.32
CA GLY A 348 3.97 18.62 -18.46
C GLY A 348 4.87 18.32 -17.26
N TRP A 349 4.65 17.18 -16.60
CA TRP A 349 5.42 16.74 -15.43
C TRP A 349 6.64 15.87 -15.79
N ALA A 350 6.77 15.52 -17.07
CA ALA A 350 7.86 14.78 -17.69
C ALA A 350 8.08 15.29 -19.12
#